data_AF-A0A6H2NHS2-F1
#
_entry.id   AF-A0A6H2NHS2-F1
#
_cell.length_a   1.000
_cell.length_b   1.000
_cell.length_c   1.000
_cell.angle_alpha   90.00
_cell.angle_beta   90.00
_cell.angle_gamma   90.00
#
_symmetry.space_group_name_H-M   'P 1'
#
loop_
_entity.id
_entity.type
_entity.pdbx_description
1 polymer ?
#
loop_
_entity_poly.entity_id
_entity_poly.type
_entity_poly.pdbx_seq_one_letter_code
_entity_poly.pdbx_strand_id
1 'polypeptide(L)'
;MTYTITQNCIGCQRCLSACPTGAIQTDGTAFWIAIDRCNQCQDSHGVPQCWASCPTNEGCVPLAAAATAVPLTSISETSGDYWEAWFATYTRMVARLQGVQENGYWHDWFDGYAQTLKRLQTT
;
A
#
# COMPACT_ATOMS: atom_id res chain seq x y z
N MET A 1 -15.86 -10.16 6.04
CA MET A 1 -15.73 -10.02 4.57
C MET A 1 -14.26 -10.26 4.22
N THR A 2 -13.97 -11.08 3.22
CA THR A 2 -12.58 -11.54 2.93
C THR A 2 -11.83 -10.55 2.05
N TYR A 3 -10.49 -10.64 2.00
CA TYR A 3 -9.63 -9.87 1.08
C TYR A 3 -9.27 -10.72 -0.15
N THR A 4 -8.94 -10.07 -1.27
CA THR A 4 -8.42 -10.73 -2.47
C THR A 4 -7.19 -10.02 -3.00
N ILE A 5 -6.33 -10.75 -3.70
CA ILE A 5 -5.26 -10.17 -4.49
C ILE A 5 -5.80 -9.79 -5.87
N THR A 6 -5.42 -8.61 -6.36
CA THR A 6 -5.84 -8.09 -7.67
C THR A 6 -4.73 -8.22 -8.72
N GLN A 7 -5.05 -7.84 -9.96
CA GLN A 7 -4.06 -7.72 -11.03
C GLN A 7 -3.03 -6.60 -10.81
N ASN A 8 -3.25 -5.69 -9.85
CA ASN A 8 -2.30 -4.62 -9.50
C ASN A 8 -1.19 -5.13 -8.54
N CYS A 9 -1.14 -6.44 -8.29
CA CYS A 9 -0.06 -7.09 -7.56
C CYS A 9 1.21 -7.15 -8.41
N ILE A 10 2.29 -6.56 -7.91
CA ILE A 10 3.62 -6.55 -8.56
C ILE A 10 4.54 -7.69 -8.10
N GLY A 11 4.00 -8.70 -7.40
CA GLY A 11 4.78 -9.87 -6.96
C GLY A 11 5.88 -9.58 -5.93
N CYS A 12 5.81 -8.48 -5.18
CA CYS A 12 6.86 -8.07 -4.24
C CYS A 12 7.01 -8.94 -2.97
N GLN A 13 6.14 -9.95 -2.78
CA GLN A 13 6.17 -10.95 -1.69
C GLN A 13 6.03 -10.41 -0.25
N ARG A 14 5.94 -9.08 -0.04
CA ARG A 14 5.83 -8.47 1.31
C ARG A 14 4.65 -8.97 2.13
N CYS A 15 3.53 -9.25 1.48
CA CYS A 15 2.32 -9.69 2.16
C CYS A 15 2.42 -11.12 2.72
N LEU A 16 3.31 -11.96 2.20
CA LEU A 16 3.49 -13.35 2.66
C LEU A 16 3.91 -13.42 4.13
N SER A 17 4.92 -12.66 4.51
CA SER A 17 5.40 -12.61 5.90
C SER A 17 4.50 -11.78 6.82
N ALA A 18 3.69 -10.89 6.26
CA ALA A 18 2.79 -10.03 7.02
C ALA A 18 1.48 -10.72 7.43
N CYS A 19 1.09 -11.83 6.76
CA CYS A 19 -0.16 -12.52 7.03
C CYS A 19 -0.04 -13.48 8.23
N PRO A 20 -0.71 -13.21 9.37
CA PRO A 20 -0.55 -14.01 10.58
C PRO A 20 -1.11 -15.43 10.45
N THR A 21 -2.13 -15.63 9.62
CA THR A 21 -2.76 -16.94 9.39
C THR A 21 -2.17 -17.72 8.22
N GLY A 22 -1.18 -17.14 7.50
CA GLY A 22 -0.62 -17.75 6.29
C GLY A 22 -1.66 -17.96 5.17
N ALA A 23 -2.70 -17.11 5.12
CA ALA A 23 -3.77 -17.23 4.13
C ALA A 23 -3.32 -16.89 2.70
N ILE A 24 -2.23 -16.15 2.52
CA ILE A 24 -1.73 -15.75 1.20
C ILE A 24 -0.86 -16.88 0.64
N GLN A 25 -1.18 -17.30 -0.58
CA GLN A 25 -0.53 -18.39 -1.30
C GLN A 25 -0.02 -17.89 -2.66
N THR A 26 0.96 -18.59 -3.23
CA THR A 26 1.54 -18.26 -4.54
C THR A 26 2.04 -19.52 -5.24
N ASP A 27 2.00 -19.50 -6.57
CA ASP A 27 2.64 -20.49 -7.46
C ASP A 27 3.95 -19.98 -8.08
N GLY A 28 4.43 -18.81 -7.64
CA GLY A 28 5.60 -18.11 -8.18
C GLY A 28 5.27 -17.09 -9.28
N THR A 29 4.07 -17.14 -9.86
CA THR A 29 3.60 -16.21 -10.90
C THR A 29 2.44 -15.35 -10.42
N ALA A 30 1.48 -15.93 -9.70
CA ALA A 30 0.33 -15.25 -9.16
C ALA A 30 0.23 -15.42 -7.64
N PHE A 31 -0.51 -14.54 -7.01
CA PHE A 31 -0.80 -14.56 -5.58
C PHE A 31 -2.31 -14.59 -5.38
N TRP A 32 -2.77 -15.36 -4.40
CA TRP A 32 -4.18 -15.42 -4.03
C TRP A 32 -4.33 -15.59 -2.52
N ILE A 33 -5.54 -15.32 -2.01
CA ILE A 33 -5.87 -15.49 -0.59
C ILE A 33 -6.82 -16.68 -0.46
N ALA A 34 -6.40 -17.66 0.34
CA ALA A 34 -7.24 -18.78 0.76
C ALA A 34 -8.35 -18.24 1.68
N ILE A 35 -9.59 -18.21 1.18
CA ILE A 35 -10.74 -17.57 1.85
C ILE A 35 -11.04 -18.22 3.20
N ASP A 36 -10.87 -19.54 3.27
CA ASP A 36 -11.04 -20.37 4.47
C ASP A 36 -10.03 -20.03 5.58
N ARG A 37 -8.90 -19.40 5.25
CA ARG A 37 -7.84 -19.04 6.20
C ARG A 37 -7.79 -17.54 6.53
N CYS A 38 -8.47 -16.71 5.75
CA CYS A 38 -8.44 -15.27 5.93
C CYS A 38 -9.42 -14.84 7.04
N ASN A 39 -8.88 -14.53 8.22
CA ASN A 39 -9.65 -14.00 9.34
C ASN A 39 -9.66 -12.46 9.39
N GLN A 40 -9.30 -11.77 8.30
CA GLN A 40 -9.15 -10.30 8.27
C GLN A 40 -8.13 -9.75 9.28
N CYS A 41 -7.15 -10.57 9.70
CA CYS A 41 -6.22 -10.25 10.79
C CYS A 41 -6.89 -10.00 12.14
N GLN A 42 -8.15 -10.45 12.33
CA GLN A 42 -8.82 -10.44 13.63
C GLN A 42 -7.96 -11.16 14.67
N ASP A 43 -8.01 -10.68 15.91
CA ASP A 43 -7.25 -11.18 17.06
C ASP A 43 -5.71 -11.05 16.96
N SER A 44 -5.17 -10.55 15.85
CA SER A 44 -3.73 -10.32 15.66
C SER A 44 -3.40 -8.84 15.48
N HIS A 45 -4.17 -8.12 14.64
CA HIS A 45 -3.92 -6.72 14.31
C HIS A 45 -5.23 -5.94 14.16
N GLY A 46 -5.18 -4.63 14.40
CA GLY A 46 -6.33 -3.74 14.18
C GLY A 46 -6.62 -3.44 12.70
N VAL A 47 -5.69 -3.80 11.79
CA VAL A 47 -5.82 -3.57 10.35
C VAL A 47 -5.32 -4.77 9.55
N PRO A 48 -5.90 -5.05 8.36
CA PRO A 48 -5.45 -6.13 7.49
C PRO A 48 -4.03 -5.91 6.95
N GLN A 49 -3.11 -6.76 7.36
CA GLN A 49 -1.68 -6.59 7.08
C GLN A 49 -1.32 -6.76 5.61
N CYS A 50 -2.07 -7.55 4.84
CA CYS A 50 -1.86 -7.69 3.39
C CYS A 50 -2.04 -6.37 2.65
N TRP A 51 -2.97 -5.53 3.13
CA TRP A 51 -3.29 -4.24 2.54
C TRP A 51 -2.31 -3.17 3.04
N ALA A 52 -2.07 -3.12 4.36
CA ALA A 52 -1.13 -2.17 4.96
C ALA A 52 0.33 -2.34 4.48
N SER A 53 0.74 -3.56 4.14
CA SER A 53 2.09 -3.85 3.64
C SER A 53 2.21 -3.74 2.11
N CYS A 54 1.11 -3.48 1.40
CA CYS A 54 1.10 -3.45 -0.06
C CYS A 54 1.68 -2.13 -0.57
N PRO A 55 2.80 -2.15 -1.33
CA PRO A 55 3.41 -0.90 -1.81
C PRO A 55 2.57 -0.19 -2.87
N THR A 56 1.64 -0.89 -3.52
CA THR A 56 0.76 -0.32 -4.56
C THR A 56 -0.61 0.10 -4.02
N ASN A 57 -0.91 -0.17 -2.74
CA ASN A 57 -2.22 0.01 -2.09
C ASN A 57 -3.42 -0.74 -2.72
N GLU A 58 -3.29 -1.20 -3.95
CA GLU A 58 -4.36 -1.86 -4.72
C GLU A 58 -4.10 -3.35 -4.95
N GLY A 59 -2.94 -3.86 -4.56
CA GLY A 59 -2.59 -5.28 -4.73
C GLY A 59 -3.38 -6.23 -3.82
N CYS A 60 -3.79 -5.81 -2.61
CA CYS A 60 -4.69 -6.55 -1.71
C CYS A 60 -5.88 -5.66 -1.33
N VAL A 61 -7.10 -6.04 -1.71
CA VAL A 61 -8.31 -5.24 -1.47
C VAL A 61 -9.44 -6.08 -0.89
N PRO A 62 -10.43 -5.47 -0.20
CA PRO A 62 -11.63 -6.19 0.21
C PRO A 62 -12.34 -6.83 -0.99
N LEU A 63 -12.80 -8.08 -0.85
CA LEU A 63 -13.46 -8.83 -1.92
C LEU A 63 -14.70 -8.10 -2.47
N ALA A 64 -15.40 -7.32 -1.65
CA ALA A 64 -16.52 -6.49 -2.07
C ALA A 64 -16.11 -5.36 -3.04
N ALA A 65 -14.88 -4.84 -2.92
CA ALA A 65 -14.36 -3.82 -3.84
C ALA A 65 -13.95 -4.39 -5.21
N ALA A 66 -13.61 -5.69 -5.28
CA ALA A 66 -13.22 -6.34 -6.53
C ALA A 66 -14.41 -6.72 -7.44
N ALA A 67 -15.61 -6.86 -6.88
CA ALA A 67 -16.81 -7.26 -7.63
C ALA A 67 -17.62 -6.09 -8.22
N THR A 68 -17.33 -4.85 -7.82
CA THR A 68 -18.10 -3.68 -8.23
C THR A 68 -17.20 -2.47 -8.46
N ALA A 69 -16.76 -2.28 -9.70
CA ALA A 69 -16.49 -0.94 -10.24
C ALA A 69 -17.84 -0.20 -10.42
N VAL A 70 -18.56 0.01 -9.32
CA VAL A 70 -19.85 0.73 -9.29
C VAL A 70 -19.61 2.11 -8.68
N PRO A 71 -20.18 3.18 -9.27
CA PRO A 71 -19.94 4.55 -8.81
C PRO A 71 -20.43 4.71 -7.38
N LEU A 72 -19.63 5.43 -6.59
CA LEU A 72 -19.87 5.68 -5.18
C LEU A 72 -21.16 6.50 -4.98
N THR A 73 -22.28 5.83 -4.69
CA THR A 73 -23.45 6.45 -4.06
C THR A 73 -24.00 5.54 -2.97
N SER A 74 -23.54 5.83 -1.75
CA SER A 74 -24.24 5.76 -0.45
C SER A 74 -25.04 4.52 -0.09
N ILE A 75 -24.74 3.91 1.08
CA ILE A 75 -25.59 3.89 2.29
C ILE A 75 -24.72 3.46 3.52
N SER A 76 -24.68 4.34 4.54
CA SER A 76 -24.54 4.17 6.02
C SER A 76 -24.62 2.74 6.60
N GLU A 77 -24.03 2.32 7.74
CA GLU A 77 -23.66 2.91 9.05
C GLU A 77 -22.99 1.71 9.79
N THR A 78 -21.78 1.70 10.35
CA THR A 78 -21.32 2.33 11.60
C THR A 78 -19.79 2.18 11.75
N SER A 79 -19.01 2.89 10.93
CA SER A 79 -17.63 3.35 11.26
C SER A 79 -17.12 4.42 10.27
N GLY A 80 -18.06 5.19 9.69
CA GLY A 80 -18.03 5.59 8.28
C GLY A 80 -17.01 6.62 7.83
N ASP A 81 -16.33 7.37 8.71
CA ASP A 81 -15.53 8.51 8.24
C ASP A 81 -14.08 8.51 8.73
N TYR A 82 -13.60 7.42 9.34
CA TYR A 82 -12.20 7.38 9.78
C TYR A 82 -11.23 7.39 8.60
N TRP A 83 -11.44 6.48 7.63
CA TRP A 83 -10.55 6.35 6.48
C TRP A 83 -10.65 7.56 5.57
N GLU A 84 -11.85 8.09 5.31
CA GLU A 84 -12.03 9.32 4.53
C GLU A 84 -11.38 10.53 5.22
N ALA A 85 -11.57 10.70 6.53
CA ALA A 85 -10.90 11.77 7.27
C ALA A 85 -9.38 11.62 7.30
N TRP A 86 -8.89 10.38 7.43
CA TRP A 86 -7.46 10.07 7.40
C TRP A 86 -6.86 10.36 6.02
N PHE A 87 -7.47 9.87 4.93
CA PHE A 87 -7.02 10.10 3.56
C PHE A 87 -7.09 11.58 3.18
N ALA A 88 -8.12 12.32 3.61
CA ALA A 88 -8.21 13.76 3.41
C ALA A 88 -7.09 14.50 4.15
N THR A 89 -6.80 14.11 5.39
CA THR A 89 -5.71 14.69 6.19
C THR A 89 -4.35 14.38 5.57
N TYR A 90 -4.12 13.12 5.18
CA TYR A 90 -2.91 12.66 4.51
C TYR A 90 -2.67 13.43 3.21
N THR A 91 -3.68 13.51 2.34
CA THR A 91 -3.58 14.21 1.05
C THR A 91 -3.26 15.69 1.23
N ARG A 92 -3.89 16.35 2.22
CA ARG A 92 -3.57 17.74 2.59
C ARG A 92 -2.12 17.90 3.08
N MET A 93 -1.62 16.96 3.89
CA MET A 93 -0.23 16.99 4.37
C MET A 93 0.76 16.76 3.23
N VAL A 94 0.51 15.80 2.34
CA VAL A 94 1.34 15.52 1.17
C VAL A 94 1.35 16.71 0.21
N ALA A 95 0.20 17.29 -0.11
CA ALA A 95 0.12 18.48 -0.97
C ALA A 95 0.88 19.67 -0.36
N ARG A 96 0.85 19.82 0.97
CA ARG A 96 1.68 20.82 1.66
C ARG A 96 3.16 20.51 1.56
N LEU A 97 3.58 19.26 1.75
CA LEU A 97 4.98 18.86 1.62
C LEU A 97 5.49 19.04 0.19
N GLN A 98 4.69 18.68 -0.81
CA GLN A 98 5.02 18.83 -2.23
C GLN A 98 4.94 20.28 -2.72
N GLY A 99 4.05 21.08 -2.12
CA GLY A 99 3.88 22.51 -2.42
C GLY A 99 4.88 23.41 -1.67
N VAL A 100 5.58 22.89 -0.67
CA VAL A 100 6.79 23.53 -0.15
C VAL A 100 7.82 23.45 -1.27
N GLN A 101 8.06 24.59 -1.91
CA GLN A 101 9.13 24.74 -2.89
C GLN A 101 10.44 24.37 -2.21
N GLU A 102 10.93 23.15 -2.48
CA GLU A 102 12.22 22.73 -1.98
C GLU A 102 13.27 23.71 -2.51
N ASN A 103 14.01 24.33 -1.59
CA ASN A 103 15.20 25.06 -1.98
C ASN A 103 16.14 24.03 -2.63
N GLY A 104 16.43 24.20 -3.93
CA GLY A 104 17.16 23.25 -4.78
C GLY A 104 18.54 22.85 -4.25
N TYR A 105 19.02 23.52 -3.20
CA TYR A 105 20.22 23.20 -2.44
C TYR A 105 20.47 21.69 -2.23
N TRP A 106 19.48 20.93 -1.76
CA TRP A 106 19.70 19.51 -1.47
C TRP A 106 19.87 18.67 -2.73
N HIS A 107 19.13 19.00 -3.80
CA HIS A 107 19.28 18.36 -5.10
C HIS A 107 20.65 18.67 -5.70
N ASP A 108 21.05 19.95 -5.73
CA ASP A 108 22.34 20.40 -6.25
C ASP A 108 23.53 19.78 -5.49
N TRP A 109 23.42 19.75 -4.15
CA TRP A 109 24.44 19.12 -3.29
C TRP A 109 24.55 17.62 -3.56
N PHE A 110 23.42 16.91 -3.63
CA PHE A 110 23.40 15.46 -3.85
C PHE A 110 23.98 15.10 -5.21
N ASP A 111 23.62 15.84 -6.26
CA ASP A 111 24.16 15.64 -7.60
C ASP A 111 25.67 15.85 -7.65
N GLY A 112 26.18 16.89 -6.99
CA GLY A 112 27.62 17.14 -6.86
C GLY A 112 28.36 16.02 -6.11
N TYR A 113 27.78 15.54 -5.00
CA TYR A 113 28.33 14.43 -4.24
C TYR A 113 28.37 13.12 -5.07
N ALA A 114 27.26 12.77 -5.74
CA ALA A 114 27.16 11.56 -6.54
C ALA A 114 28.14 11.56 -7.73
N GLN A 115 28.33 12.70 -8.39
CA GLN A 115 29.34 12.84 -9.44
C GLN A 115 30.77 12.65 -8.91
N THR A 116 31.06 13.21 -7.75
CA THR A 116 32.38 13.07 -7.10
C THR A 116 32.66 11.61 -6.77
N LEU A 117 31.67 10.90 -6.23
CA LEU A 117 31.76 9.48 -5.89
C LEU A 117 32.02 8.61 -7.11
N LYS A 118 31.31 8.86 -8.22
CA LYS A 118 31.53 8.17 -9.50
C LYS A 118 32.97 8.34 -10.00
N ARG A 119 33.52 9.56 -9.93
CA ARG A 119 34.90 9.85 -10.36
C ARG A 119 35.93 9.11 -9.52
N LEU A 120 35.72 9.04 -8.20
CA LEU A 120 36.60 8.31 -7.29
C LEU A 120 36.55 6.79 -7.49
N GLN A 121 35.44 6.24 -7.97
CA GLN A 121 35.27 4.80 -8.24
C GLN A 121 35.86 4.36 -9.60
N THR A 122 36.07 5.29 -10.52
CA THR A 122 36.64 5.02 -11.85
C THR A 122 38.16 5.19 -11.92
N THR A 123 38.82 5.45 -10.80
CA THR A 123 40.29 5.55 -10.66
C THR A 123 40.82 4.31 -9.97
#